data_AF-A0A2H3HMU5-F1
#
_entry.id   AF-A0A2H3HMU5-F1
#
_cell.length_a   1.000
_cell.length_b   1.000
_cell.length_c   1.000
_cell.angle_alpha   90.00
_cell.angle_beta   90.00
_cell.angle_gamma   90.00
#
_symmetry.space_group_name_H-M   'P 1'
#
loop_
_entity.id
_entity.type
_entity.pdbx_description
1 polymer ?
#
loop_
_entity_poly.entity_id
_entity_poly.type
_entity_poly.pdbx_seq_one_letter_code
_entity_poly.pdbx_strand_id
1 'polypeptide(L)'
;MSMWLTDTQKIGVVFCSGGGFFLIGGVMLFFDRSMLAMGNILFLIGLTIIIGPQKTLLFFARKQKAKGTAAFFLGLILIFMKWTFIGFIVEAYGIVVLFGDFLGTIAGFARGLPVVGPYIGMIVDRIGLGRRNAELPV
;
A
#
# COMPACT_ATOMS: atom_id res chain seq x y z
N MET A 1 -24.59 -4.23 -14.03
CA MET A 1 -25.41 -4.71 -12.90
C MET A 1 -24.44 -5.12 -11.79
N SER A 2 -24.45 -4.41 -10.65
CA SER A 2 -23.59 -4.56 -9.45
C SER A 2 -22.08 -4.76 -9.70
N MET A 3 -21.28 -3.70 -9.88
CA MET A 3 -20.44 -3.10 -8.82
C MET A 3 -19.80 -4.12 -7.86
N TRP A 4 -18.50 -4.17 -7.56
CA TRP A 4 -17.33 -3.39 -8.00
C TRP A 4 -16.05 -3.90 -7.29
N LEU A 5 -16.12 -5.02 -6.55
CA LEU A 5 -15.05 -5.72 -5.81
C LEU A 5 -15.56 -7.16 -5.61
N THR A 6 -14.76 -8.20 -5.85
CA THR A 6 -15.12 -9.59 -5.49
C THR A 6 -15.34 -9.68 -3.97
N ASP A 7 -16.23 -10.54 -3.47
CA ASP A 7 -16.51 -10.69 -2.02
C ASP A 7 -15.22 -10.89 -1.21
N THR A 8 -14.27 -11.62 -1.79
CA THR A 8 -12.90 -11.78 -1.30
C THR A 8 -12.19 -10.44 -1.13
N GLN A 9 -12.25 -9.54 -2.11
CA GLN A 9 -11.60 -8.24 -2.02
C GLN A 9 -12.27 -7.33 -0.98
N LYS A 10 -13.59 -7.41 -0.78
CA LYS A 10 -14.27 -6.71 0.32
C LYS A 10 -13.74 -7.16 1.67
N ILE A 11 -13.58 -8.47 1.86
CA ILE A 11 -12.95 -9.03 3.06
C ILE A 11 -11.52 -8.49 3.19
N GLY A 12 -10.75 -8.48 2.10
CA GLY A 12 -9.40 -7.92 2.09
C GLY A 12 -9.32 -6.45 2.53
N VAL A 13 -10.28 -5.62 2.10
CA VAL A 13 -10.39 -4.21 2.52
C VAL A 13 -10.68 -4.08 4.02
N VAL A 14 -11.52 -4.95 4.58
CA VAL A 14 -11.79 -4.99 6.02
C VAL A 14 -10.52 -5.37 6.80
N PHE A 15 -9.77 -6.36 6.34
CA PHE A 15 -8.51 -6.74 6.99
C PHE A 15 -7.43 -5.65 6.85
N CYS A 16 -7.32 -4.99 5.70
CA CYS A 16 -6.40 -3.86 5.49
C CYS A 16 -6.73 -2.67 6.40
N SER A 17 -8.01 -2.29 6.48
CA SER A 17 -8.46 -1.20 7.35
C SER A 17 -8.29 -1.54 8.84
N GLY A 18 -8.58 -2.79 9.23
CA GLY A 18 -8.28 -3.29 10.57
C GLY A 18 -6.79 -3.25 10.90
N GLY A 19 -5.94 -3.66 9.96
CA GLY A 19 -4.48 -3.59 10.12
C GLY A 19 -3.98 -2.15 10.29
N GLY A 20 -4.50 -1.22 9.49
CA GLY A 20 -4.22 0.21 9.61
C GLY A 20 -4.69 0.80 10.94
N PHE A 21 -5.86 0.39 11.44
CA PHE A 21 -6.35 0.78 12.76
C PHE A 21 -5.40 0.33 13.87
N PHE A 22 -4.94 -0.93 13.85
CA PHE A 22 -3.97 -1.44 14.82
C PHE A 22 -2.60 -0.77 14.71
N LEU A 23 -2.14 -0.44 13.50
CA LEU A 23 -0.91 0.33 13.30
C LEU A 23 -1.01 1.73 13.91
N ILE A 24 -2.08 2.48 13.61
CA ILE A 24 -2.32 3.81 14.17
C ILE A 24 -2.46 3.74 15.70
N GLY A 25 -3.20 2.76 16.20
CA GLY A 25 -3.32 2.52 17.64
C GLY A 25 -1.98 2.18 18.29
N GLY A 26 -1.15 1.35 17.65
CA GLY A 26 0.20 1.04 18.11
C GLY A 26 1.10 2.26 18.19
N VAL A 27 1.03 3.17 17.21
CA VAL A 27 1.77 4.45 17.25
C VAL A 27 1.25 5.35 18.36
N MET A 28 -0.07 5.49 18.52
CA MET A 28 -0.70 6.32 19.56
C MET A 28 -0.38 5.82 20.98
N LEU A 29 -0.26 4.51 21.18
CA LEU A 29 0.17 3.90 22.45
C LEU A 29 1.70 3.86 22.61
N PHE A 30 2.41 4.90 22.16
CA PHE A 30 3.88 5.01 22.27
C PHE A 30 4.64 3.84 21.63
N PHE A 31 4.27 3.47 20.40
CA PHE A 31 4.88 2.37 19.64
C PHE A 31 4.77 1.02 20.36
N ASP A 32 3.54 0.64 20.76
CA ASP A 32 3.28 -0.68 21.29
C ASP A 32 3.59 -1.75 20.23
N ARG A 33 4.60 -2.57 20.53
CA ARG A 33 5.11 -3.63 19.64
C ARG A 33 4.05 -4.67 19.27
N SER A 34 3.13 -4.98 20.18
CA SER A 34 2.12 -6.02 19.96
C SER A 34 1.04 -5.52 19.02
N MET A 35 0.58 -4.27 19.19
CA MET A 35 -0.37 -3.65 18.29
C MET A 35 0.22 -3.38 16.90
N LEU A 36 1.47 -2.91 16.83
CA LEU A 36 2.16 -2.74 15.55
C LEU A 36 2.30 -4.07 14.80
N ALA A 37 2.75 -5.12 15.48
CA ALA A 37 2.87 -6.45 14.89
C ALA A 37 1.52 -7.01 14.42
N MET A 38 0.47 -6.90 15.23
CA MET A 38 -0.88 -7.32 14.85
C MET A 38 -1.39 -6.53 13.65
N GLY A 39 -1.16 -5.22 13.62
CA GLY A 39 -1.51 -4.35 12.51
C GLY A 39 -0.83 -4.76 11.22
N ASN A 40 0.47 -5.07 11.26
CA ASN A 40 1.23 -5.55 10.11
C ASN A 40 0.76 -6.89 9.58
N ILE A 41 0.43 -7.84 10.47
CA ILE A 41 -0.11 -9.14 10.07
C ILE A 41 -1.47 -8.97 9.38
N LEU A 42 -2.39 -8.22 9.98
CA LEU A 42 -3.72 -7.96 9.40
C LEU A 42 -3.60 -7.22 8.06
N PHE A 43 -2.71 -6.24 7.98
CA PHE A 43 -2.48 -5.47 6.77
C PHE A 43 -1.96 -6.35 5.63
N LEU A 44 -0.95 -7.19 5.89
CA LEU A 44 -0.42 -8.13 4.90
C LEU A 44 -1.45 -9.15 4.42
N ILE A 45 -2.27 -9.69 5.34
CA ILE A 45 -3.33 -10.64 5.00
C ILE A 45 -4.38 -9.95 4.12
N GLY A 46 -4.89 -8.79 4.55
CA GLY A 46 -5.88 -8.04 3.79
C GLY A 46 -5.40 -7.68 2.40
N LEU A 47 -4.15 -7.26 2.30
CA LEU A 47 -3.54 -6.89 1.05
C LEU A 47 -3.28 -8.10 0.13
N THR A 48 -2.88 -9.24 0.67
CA THR A 48 -2.74 -10.50 -0.09
C THR A 48 -4.08 -10.92 -0.70
N ILE A 49 -5.16 -10.73 0.05
CA ILE A 49 -6.53 -11.04 -0.37
C ILE A 49 -7.01 -10.06 -1.46
N ILE A 50 -6.67 -8.76 -1.37
CA ILE A 50 -7.04 -7.75 -2.39
C ILE A 50 -6.33 -8.00 -3.73
N ILE A 51 -5.04 -8.35 -3.68
CA ILE A 51 -4.18 -8.56 -4.86
C ILE A 51 -4.45 -9.92 -5.53
N GLY A 52 -4.77 -10.94 -4.73
CA GLY A 52 -4.85 -12.32 -5.15
C GLY A 52 -3.51 -13.04 -4.98
N PRO A 53 -3.47 -14.16 -4.23
CA PRO A 53 -2.23 -14.81 -3.78
C PRO A 53 -1.29 -15.23 -4.93
N GLN A 54 -1.84 -15.55 -6.10
CA GLN A 54 -1.04 -15.93 -7.27
C GLN A 54 -0.24 -14.77 -7.88
N LYS A 55 -0.78 -13.55 -7.85
CA LYS A 55 -0.09 -12.36 -8.38
C LYS A 55 0.84 -11.74 -7.33
N THR A 56 0.49 -11.82 -6.04
CA THR A 56 1.34 -11.36 -4.93
C THR A 56 2.64 -12.16 -4.84
N LEU A 57 2.61 -13.49 -5.00
CA LEU A 57 3.81 -14.33 -5.02
C LEU A 57 4.73 -14.01 -6.20
N LEU A 58 4.19 -13.80 -7.39
CA LEU A 58 4.95 -13.36 -8.57
C LEU A 58 5.45 -11.91 -8.46
N PHE A 59 4.76 -11.05 -7.70
CA PHE A 59 5.19 -9.68 -7.38
C PHE A 59 6.32 -9.65 -6.34
N PHE A 60 6.22 -10.45 -5.28
CA PHE A 60 7.25 -10.61 -4.25
C PHE A 60 8.52 -11.27 -4.80
N ALA A 61 8.39 -12.18 -5.78
CA ALA A 61 9.52 -12.89 -6.40
C ALA A 61 10.28 -12.06 -7.45
N ARG A 62 9.79 -10.87 -7.84
CA ARG A 62 10.48 -10.04 -8.84
C ARG A 62 11.67 -9.33 -8.19
N LYS A 63 12.89 -9.50 -8.73
CA LYS A 63 14.15 -8.96 -8.17
C LYS A 63 14.13 -7.44 -7.87
N GLN A 64 13.34 -6.66 -8.60
CA GLN A 64 13.13 -5.23 -8.34
C GLN A 64 12.33 -4.93 -7.05
N LYS A 65 11.51 -5.88 -6.58
CA LYS A 65 10.63 -5.73 -5.41
C LYS A 65 11.13 -6.48 -4.17
N ALA A 66 12.08 -7.40 -4.34
CA ALA A 66 12.77 -8.08 -3.24
C ALA A 66 13.43 -7.11 -2.23
N LYS A 67 13.90 -5.94 -2.67
CA LYS A 67 14.45 -4.90 -1.77
C LYS A 67 13.38 -4.34 -0.81
N GLY A 68 12.15 -4.13 -1.30
CA GLY A 68 11.03 -3.67 -0.48
C GLY A 68 10.59 -4.75 0.51
N THR A 69 10.50 -6.00 0.06
CA THR A 69 10.23 -7.16 0.93
C THR A 69 11.26 -7.32 2.03
N ALA A 70 12.55 -7.23 1.70
CA ALA A 70 13.62 -7.32 2.69
C ALA A 70 13.55 -6.16 3.70
N ALA A 71 13.32 -4.93 3.25
CA ALA A 71 13.15 -3.78 4.14
C ALA A 71 11.91 -3.92 5.05
N PHE A 72 10.79 -4.42 4.52
CA PHE A 72 9.58 -4.67 5.29
C PHE A 72 9.81 -5.71 6.39
N PHE A 73 10.38 -6.88 6.05
CA PHE A 73 10.71 -7.91 7.02
C PHE A 73 11.76 -7.46 8.04
N LEU A 74 12.75 -6.68 7.60
CA LEU A 74 13.76 -6.11 8.49
C LEU A 74 13.12 -5.14 9.49
N GLY A 75 12.19 -4.29 9.03
CA GLY A 75 11.43 -3.39 9.89
C GLY A 75 10.59 -4.14 10.93
N LEU A 76 9.94 -5.23 10.50
CA LEU A 76 9.15 -6.09 11.38
C LEU A 76 10.03 -6.79 12.44
N ILE A 77 11.21 -7.29 12.05
CA ILE A 77 12.19 -7.86 12.99
C ILE A 77 12.71 -6.80 13.97
N LEU A 78 12.99 -5.58 13.50
CA LEU A 78 13.42 -4.47 14.34
C LEU A 78 12.35 -4.07 15.38
N ILE A 79 11.07 -4.10 15.00
CA ILE A 79 9.93 -3.92 15.91
C ILE A 79 9.95 -4.99 17.02
N PHE A 80 10.23 -6.25 16.68
CA PHE A 80 10.38 -7.32 17.68
C PHE A 80 11.61 -7.14 18.58
N MET A 81 12.72 -6.60 18.06
CA MET A 81 13.98 -6.39 18.80
C MET A 81 13.96 -5.19 19.78
N LYS A 82 12.79 -4.62 20.10
CA LYS A 82 12.61 -3.41 20.93
C LYS A 82 13.11 -2.12 20.27
N TRP A 83 13.43 -2.15 18.98
CA TRP A 83 13.82 -0.99 18.19
C TRP A 83 12.62 -0.52 17.36
N THR A 84 11.46 -0.38 18.01
CA THR A 84 10.15 -0.15 17.38
C THR A 84 10.09 1.09 16.51
N PHE A 85 10.67 2.19 16.96
CA PHE A 85 10.67 3.46 16.21
C PHE A 85 11.43 3.34 14.88
N ILE A 86 12.64 2.78 14.94
CA ILE A 86 13.49 2.59 13.75
C ILE A 86 12.88 1.52 12.84
N GLY A 87 12.39 0.42 13.42
CA GLY A 87 11.71 -0.64 12.70
C GLY A 87 10.50 -0.14 11.94
N PHE A 88 9.68 0.73 12.55
CA PHE A 88 8.52 1.34 11.89
C PHE A 88 8.91 2.19 10.68
N ILE A 89 9.98 2.99 10.76
CA ILE A 89 10.44 3.81 9.62
C ILE A 89 10.95 2.91 8.48
N VAL A 90 11.75 1.90 8.81
CA VAL A 90 12.29 0.94 7.85
C VAL A 90 11.16 0.14 7.19
N GLU A 91 10.17 -0.27 7.98
CA GLU A 91 8.98 -0.97 7.51
C GLU A 91 8.14 -0.10 6.58
N ALA A 92 7.84 1.14 6.98
CA ALA A 92 7.09 2.09 6.16
C ALA A 92 7.78 2.33 4.82
N TYR A 93 9.11 2.47 4.82
CA TYR A 93 9.89 2.53 3.58
C TYR A 93 9.75 1.25 2.73
N GLY A 94 9.82 0.09 3.38
CA GLY A 94 9.58 -1.21 2.75
C GLY A 94 8.21 -1.30 2.07
N ILE A 95 7.14 -0.91 2.76
CA ILE A 95 5.76 -0.83 2.25
C ILE A 95 5.70 0.10 1.03
N VAL A 96 6.24 1.32 1.11
CA VAL A 96 6.21 2.27 -0.01
C VAL A 96 6.92 1.72 -1.25
N VAL A 97 8.08 1.08 -1.08
CA VAL A 97 8.85 0.50 -2.19
C VAL A 97 8.17 -0.75 -2.77
N LEU A 98 7.56 -1.58 -1.92
CA LEU A 98 6.76 -2.75 -2.31
C LEU A 98 5.51 -2.36 -3.10
N PHE A 99 4.76 -1.39 -2.58
CA PHE A 99 3.44 -1.03 -3.08
C PHE A 99 3.42 0.13 -4.07
N GLY A 100 4.51 0.86 -4.29
CA GLY A 100 4.54 1.99 -5.22
C GLY A 100 4.05 1.64 -6.63
N ASP A 101 4.49 0.51 -7.20
CA ASP A 101 4.04 0.07 -8.53
C ASP A 101 2.60 -0.46 -8.52
N PHE A 102 2.19 -1.08 -7.41
CA PHE A 102 0.86 -1.66 -7.26
C PHE A 102 -0.20 -0.57 -7.06
N LEU A 103 0.09 0.43 -6.22
CA LEU A 103 -0.73 1.63 -6.06
C LEU A 103 -0.79 2.45 -7.35
N GLY A 104 0.31 2.54 -8.10
CA GLY A 104 0.30 3.16 -9.43
C GLY A 104 -0.62 2.43 -10.42
N THR A 105 -0.63 1.10 -10.35
CA THR A 105 -1.51 0.26 -11.18
C THR A 105 -2.97 0.39 -10.75
N ILE A 106 -3.28 0.31 -9.45
CA ILE A 106 -4.63 0.56 -8.92
C ILE A 106 -5.07 2.00 -9.22
N ALA A 107 -4.21 2.99 -9.09
CA ALA A 107 -4.52 4.38 -9.40
C ALA A 107 -4.76 4.57 -10.91
N GLY A 108 -4.08 3.81 -11.76
CA GLY A 108 -4.36 3.75 -13.20
C GLY A 108 -5.75 3.15 -13.49
N PHE A 109 -6.11 2.05 -12.83
CA PHE A 109 -7.46 1.48 -12.91
C PHE A 109 -8.52 2.42 -12.30
N ALA A 110 -8.20 3.12 -11.22
CA ALA A 110 -9.06 4.10 -10.56
C ALA A 110 -9.21 5.39 -11.36
N ARG A 111 -8.21 5.78 -12.17
CA ARG A 111 -8.36 6.86 -13.17
C ARG A 111 -9.34 6.50 -14.28
N GLY A 112 -9.55 5.22 -14.54
CA GLY A 112 -10.63 4.74 -15.41
C GLY A 112 -12.02 4.81 -14.77
N LEU A 113 -12.12 5.13 -13.46
CA LEU A 113 -13.38 5.29 -12.75
C LEU A 113 -13.80 6.78 -12.75
N PRO A 114 -14.96 7.13 -13.33
CA PRO A 114 -15.38 8.52 -13.58
C PRO A 114 -15.55 9.40 -12.33
N VAL A 115 -15.49 8.81 -11.13
CA VAL A 115 -15.61 9.51 -9.84
C VAL A 115 -14.27 10.04 -9.31
N VAL A 116 -13.13 9.41 -9.66
CA VAL A 116 -11.80 9.79 -9.12
C VAL A 116 -11.00 10.67 -10.12
N GLY A 117 -11.44 10.72 -11.38
CA GLY A 117 -10.83 11.51 -12.45
C GLY A 117 -10.59 13.00 -12.12
N PRO A 118 -11.56 13.74 -11.53
CA PRO A 118 -11.37 15.17 -11.27
C PRO A 118 -10.34 15.48 -10.17
N TYR A 119 -10.26 14.62 -9.14
CA TYR A 119 -9.35 14.84 -8.01
C TYR A 119 -7.88 14.58 -8.36
N ILE A 120 -7.62 13.55 -9.17
CA ILE A 120 -6.26 13.29 -9.64
C ILE A 120 -5.82 14.34 -10.68
N GLY A 121 -6.75 14.86 -11.48
CA GLY A 121 -6.48 15.98 -12.40
C GLY A 121 -5.96 17.21 -11.65
N MET A 122 -6.63 17.63 -10.56
CA MET A 122 -6.19 18.76 -9.74
C MET A 122 -4.80 18.56 -9.11
N ILE A 123 -4.48 17.36 -8.66
CA ILE A 123 -3.18 17.06 -8.04
C ILE A 123 -2.06 17.04 -9.09
N VAL A 124 -2.34 16.49 -10.28
CA VAL A 124 -1.39 16.46 -11.41
C VAL A 124 -1.12 17.85 -11.97
N ASP A 125 -2.14 18.70 -12.04
CA ASP A 125 -2.00 20.08 -12.51
C ASP A 125 -1.21 20.93 -11.49
N ARG A 126 -1.41 20.67 -10.19
CA ARG A 126 -0.64 21.31 -9.12
C ARG A 126 0.83 20.83 -9.03
N ILE A 127 1.16 19.66 -9.57
CA ILE A 127 2.53 19.10 -9.63
C ILE A 127 3.22 19.39 -10.98
N GLY A 128 2.54 20.03 -11.94
CA GLY A 128 3.17 20.59 -13.14
C GLY A 128 3.58 19.58 -14.22
N LEU A 129 3.08 18.34 -14.15
CA LEU A 129 3.35 17.32 -15.17
C LEU A 129 2.43 17.41 -16.41
N GLY A 130 1.41 18.29 -16.38
CA GLY A 130 0.40 18.43 -17.44
C GLY A 130 0.84 19.19 -18.70
N ARG A 131 1.97 19.91 -18.66
CA ARG A 131 2.36 20.83 -19.75
C ARG A 131 2.96 20.16 -21.00
N ARG A 132 3.29 18.86 -20.99
CA ARG A 132 3.98 18.23 -22.14
C ARG A 132 3.07 17.69 -23.24
N ASN A 133 1.75 17.63 -23.05
CA ASN A 133 0.82 17.02 -24.01
C ASN A 133 -0.10 18.03 -24.73
N ALA A 134 0.09 19.35 -24.54
CA ALA A 134 -0.76 20.37 -25.15
C ALA A 134 -0.20 20.96 -26.46
N GLU A 135 0.94 20.47 -26.96
CA GLU A 135 1.61 21.04 -28.16
C GLU A 135 1.72 20.05 -29.32
N LEU A 136 0.61 19.40 -29.71
CA LEU A 136 0.51 18.91 -31.08
C LEU A 136 -0.61 19.67 -31.80
N PRO A 137 -0.26 20.63 -32.67
CA PRO A 137 -1.23 21.28 -33.55
C PRO A 137 -1.80 20.24 -34.51
N VAL A 138 -3.09 20.43 -34.81
CA VAL A 138 -3.93 19.65 -35.72
C VAL A 138 -3.29 19.36 -37.08
#